data_AF-A0A850F632-F1
#
_entry.id   AF-A0A850F632-F1
#
_cell.length_a   1.000
_cell.length_b   1.000
_cell.length_c   1.000
_cell.angle_alpha   90.00
_cell.angle_beta   90.00
_cell.angle_gamma   90.00
#
_symmetry.space_group_name_H-M   'P 1'
#
loop_
_entity.id
_entity.type
_entity.pdbx_description
1 polymer ?
#
loop_
_entity_poly.entity_id
_entity_poly.type
_entity_poly.pdbx_seq_one_letter_code
_entity_poly.pdbx_strand_id
1 'polypeptide(L)'
;MSKEKQTVNGDVGNVVSGDVTIHNYSAEASSPAAAQQPISSLQKRDLHRLMDELVDAGESKRELWLMIHTKLNTTTVNEMTAADYHNAVVILQEQASRRKYLKDCNTLISKIITITEPAYRVDRDRYCLKHFGTTLLKGLDKEQLQGVFGHFDELLSISDDNKALSQPRDAVAEPVESVPTRNRKPYVILGGALVLVAIVIAGMMVYTGKWGEAKAVSSPEASVFNIKTSDKIIEASVPALRGMFPGLNKYSDDFYSVSTYKQKSGWHTLKFTVSPQSSVPESYGVRGKTCYININPDGSYARVLTAPCRSLLLDQQSTPGGKYRFILK
;
A
#
# COMPACT_ATOMS: atom_id res chain seq x y z
N MET A 1 -33.03 37.83 -5.85
CA MET A 1 -32.84 36.38 -5.75
C MET A 1 -31.40 36.13 -5.34
N SER A 2 -31.16 35.39 -4.27
CA SER A 2 -29.79 35.17 -3.75
C SER A 2 -29.01 34.17 -4.60
N LYS A 3 -27.71 34.39 -4.79
CA LYS A 3 -26.79 33.37 -5.30
C LYS A 3 -26.23 32.57 -4.12
N GLU A 4 -26.37 31.26 -4.18
CA GLU A 4 -25.93 30.34 -3.14
C GLU A 4 -24.39 30.24 -3.13
N LYS A 5 -23.77 30.43 -1.96
CA LYS A 5 -22.33 30.20 -1.76
C LYS A 5 -22.13 28.78 -1.22
N GLN A 6 -21.67 27.87 -2.07
CA GLN A 6 -21.31 26.53 -1.65
C GLN A 6 -19.90 26.51 -1.03
N THR A 7 -19.81 26.70 0.30
CA THR A 7 -18.55 26.60 1.05
C THR A 7 -18.26 25.16 1.43
N VAL A 8 -17.18 24.58 0.88
CA VAL A 8 -16.66 23.27 1.28
C VAL A 8 -15.52 23.48 2.28
N ASN A 9 -15.76 23.16 3.56
CA ASN A 9 -14.73 23.20 4.59
C ASN A 9 -13.93 21.88 4.58
N GLY A 10 -12.68 21.94 4.12
CA GLY A 10 -11.67 20.90 4.33
C GLY A 10 -10.53 21.47 5.18
N ASP A 11 -10.25 20.85 6.32
CA ASP A 11 -9.25 21.37 7.27
C ASP A 11 -7.81 20.98 6.87
N VAL A 12 -6.83 21.74 7.36
CA VAL A 12 -5.55 21.96 6.66
C VAL A 12 -4.52 20.84 6.75
N GLY A 13 -4.23 20.22 5.60
CA GLY A 13 -2.94 19.60 5.32
C GLY A 13 -1.98 20.62 4.71
N ASN A 14 -1.13 21.26 5.52
CA ASN A 14 -0.33 22.42 5.10
C ASN A 14 0.76 22.06 4.07
N VAL A 15 0.49 22.31 2.78
CA VAL A 15 1.44 22.18 1.68
C VAL A 15 1.26 23.34 0.72
N VAL A 16 2.33 24.09 0.42
CA VAL A 16 2.32 25.11 -0.64
C VAL A 16 2.32 24.44 -2.02
N SER A 17 1.15 23.97 -2.42
CA SER A 17 0.77 23.75 -3.82
C SER A 17 0.24 25.08 -4.34
N GLY A 18 0.86 25.65 -5.36
CA GLY A 18 0.28 26.80 -6.06
C GLY A 18 -0.99 26.34 -6.76
N ASP A 19 -2.15 26.69 -6.19
CA ASP A 19 -3.44 26.31 -6.77
C ASP A 19 -3.76 27.26 -7.92
N VAL A 20 -3.52 26.75 -9.13
CA VAL A 20 -3.77 27.40 -10.42
C VAL A 20 -5.24 27.79 -10.50
N THR A 21 -5.54 29.03 -10.13
CA THR A 21 -6.88 29.59 -10.21
C THR A 21 -7.25 29.75 -11.68
N ILE A 22 -8.46 29.34 -12.08
CA ILE A 22 -8.89 29.37 -13.48
C ILE A 22 -10.12 30.26 -13.60
N HIS A 23 -10.05 31.30 -14.43
CA HIS A 23 -11.20 32.12 -14.75
C HIS A 23 -11.95 31.54 -15.96
N ASN A 24 -13.16 31.04 -15.71
CA ASN A 24 -13.98 30.46 -16.76
C ASN A 24 -14.68 31.56 -17.59
N TYR A 25 -14.15 31.84 -18.79
CA TYR A 25 -14.68 32.83 -19.72
C TYR A 25 -15.68 32.27 -20.76
N SER A 26 -16.21 31.05 -20.57
CA SER A 26 -17.06 30.36 -21.57
C SER A 26 -18.43 30.98 -21.87
N ALA A 27 -18.76 32.17 -21.35
CA ALA A 27 -20.05 32.83 -21.58
C ALA A 27 -20.23 33.37 -23.02
N GLU A 28 -19.14 33.61 -23.76
CA GLU A 28 -19.15 34.34 -25.03
C GLU A 28 -19.01 33.43 -26.27
N ALA A 29 -18.56 32.18 -26.11
CA ALA A 29 -18.12 31.30 -27.19
C ALA A 29 -19.21 30.37 -27.80
N SER A 30 -20.50 30.64 -27.55
CA SER A 30 -21.61 29.78 -28.00
C SER A 30 -21.86 29.74 -29.52
N SER A 31 -21.09 30.49 -30.30
CA SER A 31 -21.22 30.62 -31.77
C SER A 31 -19.87 30.43 -32.46
N PRO A 32 -19.78 29.73 -33.60
CA PRO A 32 -18.50 29.53 -34.32
C PRO A 32 -17.77 30.83 -34.67
N ALA A 33 -18.51 31.89 -35.00
CA ALA A 33 -17.95 33.21 -35.30
C ALA A 33 -17.35 33.93 -34.06
N ALA A 34 -17.77 33.56 -32.84
CA ALA A 34 -17.17 34.05 -31.60
C ALA A 34 -15.90 33.26 -31.25
N ALA A 35 -15.91 31.94 -31.48
CA ALA A 35 -14.75 31.07 -31.26
C ALA A 35 -13.52 31.47 -32.12
N GLN A 36 -13.75 32.01 -33.32
CA GLN A 36 -12.70 32.49 -34.24
C GLN A 36 -12.19 33.92 -33.95
N GLN A 37 -12.75 34.66 -32.99
CA GLN A 37 -12.25 36.01 -32.69
C GLN A 37 -10.89 35.96 -31.96
N PRO A 38 -10.00 36.95 -32.17
CA PRO A 38 -8.73 37.03 -31.45
C PRO A 38 -8.92 37.09 -29.93
N ILE A 39 -8.02 36.45 -29.18
CA ILE A 39 -8.14 36.38 -27.71
C ILE A 39 -8.14 37.77 -27.06
N SER A 40 -9.02 37.95 -26.08
CA SER A 40 -9.21 39.22 -25.39
C SER A 40 -7.99 39.62 -24.55
N SER A 41 -7.86 40.91 -24.23
CA SER A 41 -6.80 41.39 -23.32
C SER A 41 -6.83 40.70 -21.95
N LEU A 42 -8.03 40.30 -21.51
CA LEU A 42 -8.24 39.55 -20.26
C LEU A 42 -7.72 38.11 -20.37
N GLN A 43 -8.02 37.41 -21.47
CA GLN A 43 -7.50 36.08 -21.77
C GLN A 43 -5.97 36.08 -21.95
N LYS A 44 -5.41 37.09 -22.65
CA LYS A 44 -3.96 37.28 -22.79
C LYS A 44 -3.28 37.42 -21.42
N ARG A 45 -3.84 38.25 -20.53
CA ARG A 45 -3.32 38.44 -19.17
C ARG A 45 -3.41 37.15 -18.35
N ASP A 46 -4.50 36.40 -18.44
CA ASP A 46 -4.66 35.15 -17.71
C ASP A 46 -3.68 34.07 -18.20
N LEU A 47 -3.54 33.91 -19.52
CA LEU A 47 -2.57 33.00 -20.12
C LEU A 47 -1.13 33.32 -19.69
N HIS A 48 -0.76 34.61 -19.65
CA HIS A 48 0.54 35.04 -19.15
C HIS A 48 0.72 34.70 -17.66
N ARG A 49 -0.29 34.94 -16.80
CA ARG A 49 -0.25 34.55 -15.38
C ARG A 49 -0.05 33.04 -15.21
N LEU A 50 -0.81 32.22 -15.93
CA LEU A 50 -0.70 30.75 -15.89
C LEU A 50 0.70 30.26 -16.30
N MET A 51 1.34 30.96 -17.23
CA MET A 51 2.72 30.67 -17.61
C MET A 51 3.72 31.15 -16.55
N ASP A 52 3.54 32.33 -15.98
CA ASP A 52 4.42 32.86 -14.95
C ASP A 52 4.35 32.03 -13.65
N GLU A 53 3.18 31.51 -13.28
CA GLU A 53 3.00 30.52 -12.20
C GLU A 53 3.79 29.21 -12.44
N LEU A 54 4.02 28.82 -13.71
CA LEU A 54 4.86 27.67 -14.06
C LEU A 54 6.35 28.03 -14.11
N VAL A 55 6.69 29.26 -14.48
CA VAL A 55 8.07 29.78 -14.54
C VAL A 55 8.64 30.01 -13.13
N ASP A 56 7.84 30.52 -12.19
CA ASP A 56 8.16 30.56 -10.75
C ASP A 56 8.31 29.13 -10.19
N ALA A 57 7.67 28.16 -10.82
CA ALA A 57 7.85 26.74 -10.56
C ALA A 57 9.13 26.14 -11.21
N GLY A 58 9.87 26.92 -12.00
CA GLY A 58 11.11 26.51 -12.67
C GLY A 58 10.95 25.94 -14.08
N GLU A 59 9.77 26.07 -14.70
CA GLU A 59 9.60 25.76 -16.13
C GLU A 59 10.20 26.86 -17.02
N SER A 60 10.69 26.51 -18.22
CA SER A 60 11.24 27.48 -19.16
C SER A 60 10.12 28.23 -19.90
N LYS A 61 9.99 29.55 -19.67
CA LYS A 61 9.00 30.41 -20.37
C LYS A 61 9.07 30.30 -21.89
N ARG A 62 10.28 30.07 -22.43
CA ARG A 62 10.52 29.86 -23.87
C ARG A 62 9.98 28.52 -24.36
N GLU A 63 10.15 27.45 -23.57
CA GLU A 63 9.70 26.10 -23.94
C GLU A 63 8.19 25.95 -23.78
N LEU A 64 7.60 26.58 -22.76
CA LEU A 64 6.14 26.70 -22.63
C LEU A 64 5.52 27.41 -23.84
N TRP A 65 6.06 28.57 -24.25
CA TRP A 65 5.58 29.25 -25.46
C TRP A 65 5.75 28.41 -26.71
N LEU A 66 6.93 27.80 -26.91
CA LEU A 66 7.20 26.92 -28.05
C LEU A 66 6.20 25.74 -28.09
N MET A 67 5.91 25.13 -26.94
CA MET A 67 4.95 24.03 -26.83
C MET A 67 3.52 24.45 -27.18
N ILE A 68 3.04 25.59 -26.67
CA ILE A 68 1.72 26.14 -27.02
C ILE A 68 1.66 26.44 -28.52
N HIS A 69 2.63 27.20 -29.04
CA HIS A 69 2.68 27.60 -30.45
C HIS A 69 2.74 26.39 -31.40
N THR A 70 3.55 25.37 -31.09
CA THR A 70 3.61 24.12 -31.87
C THR A 70 2.31 23.31 -31.77
N LYS A 71 1.71 23.16 -30.58
CA LYS A 71 0.44 22.40 -30.43
C LYS A 71 -0.76 23.09 -31.08
N LEU A 72 -0.76 24.42 -31.16
CA LEU A 72 -1.89 25.22 -31.67
C LEU A 72 -1.64 25.77 -33.09
N ASN A 73 -0.50 25.46 -33.70
CA ASN A 73 -0.09 25.95 -35.02
C ASN A 73 -0.17 27.50 -35.16
N THR A 74 0.29 28.21 -34.12
CA THR A 74 0.41 29.69 -34.09
C THR A 74 1.89 30.07 -33.94
N THR A 75 2.25 31.30 -34.29
CA THR A 75 3.61 31.84 -34.10
C THR A 75 3.67 32.97 -33.07
N THR A 76 2.57 33.71 -32.87
CA THR A 76 2.46 34.71 -31.80
C THR A 76 1.12 34.64 -31.04
N VAL A 77 1.11 35.19 -29.83
CA VAL A 77 -0.08 35.32 -28.96
C VAL A 77 -1.18 36.21 -29.57
N ASN A 78 -0.87 36.95 -30.65
CA ASN A 78 -1.84 37.77 -31.36
C ASN A 78 -2.60 37.00 -32.46
N GLU A 79 -2.10 35.85 -32.91
CA GLU A 79 -2.80 34.96 -33.86
C GLU A 79 -3.82 34.02 -33.18
N MET A 80 -3.74 33.86 -31.85
CA MET A 80 -4.62 32.96 -31.10
C MET A 80 -6.08 33.44 -31.10
N THR A 81 -6.98 32.50 -31.37
CA THR A 81 -8.43 32.69 -31.28
C THR A 81 -8.99 32.34 -29.89
N ALA A 82 -10.22 32.75 -29.59
CA ALA A 82 -10.90 32.41 -28.33
C ALA A 82 -10.97 30.90 -28.06
N ALA A 83 -11.02 30.06 -29.11
CA ALA A 83 -10.87 28.61 -28.99
C ALA A 83 -9.44 28.18 -28.60
N ASP A 84 -8.41 28.79 -29.22
CA ASP A 84 -7.00 28.50 -28.93
C ASP A 84 -6.61 28.84 -27.50
N TYR A 85 -7.20 29.89 -26.90
CA TYR A 85 -7.03 30.18 -25.47
C TYR A 85 -7.42 28.99 -24.59
N HIS A 86 -8.57 28.36 -24.85
CA HIS A 86 -9.02 27.21 -24.04
C HIS A 86 -8.04 26.03 -24.19
N ASN A 87 -7.60 25.75 -25.42
CA ASN A 87 -6.62 24.71 -25.69
C ASN A 87 -5.25 25.03 -25.02
N ALA A 88 -4.79 26.29 -25.05
CA ALA A 88 -3.57 26.73 -24.37
C ALA A 88 -3.65 26.53 -22.85
N VAL A 89 -4.80 26.85 -22.24
CA VAL A 89 -5.06 26.62 -20.80
C VAL A 89 -4.98 25.12 -20.47
N VAL A 90 -5.57 24.24 -21.29
CA VAL A 90 -5.47 22.77 -21.11
C VAL A 90 -4.01 22.30 -21.23
N ILE A 91 -3.25 22.82 -22.20
CA ILE A 91 -1.82 22.47 -22.39
C ILE A 91 -0.96 22.84 -21.18
N LEU A 92 -1.22 23.99 -20.56
CA LEU A 92 -0.53 24.42 -19.33
C LEU A 92 -0.95 23.58 -18.12
N GLN A 93 -2.23 23.20 -18.01
CA GLN A 93 -2.72 22.30 -16.96
C GLN A 93 -2.11 20.88 -17.07
N GLU A 94 -1.90 20.37 -18.28
CA GLU A 94 -1.16 19.12 -18.53
C GLU A 94 0.28 19.23 -18.00
N GLN A 95 1.00 20.33 -18.28
CA GLN A 95 2.38 20.50 -17.80
C GLN A 95 2.44 20.70 -16.28
N ALA A 96 1.55 21.50 -15.68
CA ALA A 96 1.45 21.64 -14.23
C ALA A 96 1.23 20.28 -13.53
N SER A 97 0.33 19.47 -14.08
CA SER A 97 0.04 18.11 -13.60
C SER A 97 1.23 17.17 -13.77
N ARG A 98 1.89 17.20 -14.94
CA ARG A 98 3.09 16.40 -15.26
C ARG A 98 4.26 16.75 -14.33
N ARG A 99 4.54 18.05 -14.12
CA ARG A 99 5.60 18.51 -13.20
C ARG A 99 5.30 18.09 -11.76
N LYS A 100 4.05 18.18 -11.30
CA LYS A 100 3.62 17.69 -9.97
C LYS A 100 3.84 16.18 -9.83
N TYR A 101 3.43 15.39 -10.83
CA TYR A 101 3.66 13.95 -10.89
C TYR A 101 5.16 13.58 -10.85
N LEU A 102 6.00 14.26 -11.64
CA LEU A 102 7.44 14.02 -11.65
C LEU A 102 8.11 14.43 -10.33
N LYS A 103 7.66 15.51 -9.68
CA LYS A 103 8.11 15.90 -8.34
C LYS A 103 7.78 14.83 -7.29
N ASP A 104 6.56 14.28 -7.33
CA ASP A 104 6.15 13.19 -6.42
C ASP A 104 7.01 11.93 -6.64
N CYS A 105 7.24 11.54 -7.90
CA CYS A 105 8.07 10.39 -8.24
C CYS A 105 9.52 10.57 -7.79
N ASN A 106 10.15 11.72 -8.09
CA ASN A 106 11.50 12.03 -7.61
C ASN A 106 11.59 12.04 -6.08
N THR A 107 10.53 12.50 -5.38
CA THR A 107 10.46 12.46 -3.91
C THR A 107 10.43 11.03 -3.38
N LEU A 108 9.68 10.13 -4.02
CA LEU A 108 9.66 8.70 -3.70
C LEU A 108 11.03 8.05 -3.98
N ILE A 109 11.64 8.32 -5.14
CA ILE A 109 12.97 7.81 -5.51
C ILE A 109 14.01 8.18 -4.44
N SER A 110 14.06 9.46 -4.03
CA SER A 110 14.97 9.91 -2.96
C SER A 110 14.73 9.16 -1.66
N LYS A 111 13.47 9.01 -1.22
CA LYS A 111 13.13 8.27 0.01
C LYS A 111 13.52 6.79 -0.06
N ILE A 112 13.27 6.12 -1.19
CA ILE A 112 13.67 4.73 -1.43
C ILE A 112 15.19 4.61 -1.32
N ILE A 113 15.96 5.52 -1.92
CA ILE A 113 17.42 5.54 -1.81
C ILE A 113 17.84 5.73 -0.34
N THR A 114 17.28 6.70 0.38
CA THR A 114 17.60 6.96 1.79
C THR A 114 17.38 5.75 2.71
N ILE A 115 16.30 4.98 2.52
CA ILE A 115 16.04 3.80 3.38
C ILE A 115 16.79 2.55 2.92
N THR A 116 17.22 2.46 1.65
CA THR A 116 17.88 1.25 1.12
C THR A 116 19.40 1.31 1.09
N GLU A 117 20.02 2.49 1.08
CA GLU A 117 21.48 2.61 0.95
C GLU A 117 22.20 2.76 2.30
N PRO A 118 23.39 2.15 2.48
CA PRO A 118 24.07 1.27 1.54
C PRO A 118 23.56 -0.19 1.57
N ALA A 119 23.01 -0.64 2.69
CA ALA A 119 22.91 -2.07 3.04
C ALA A 119 21.95 -2.91 2.17
N TYR A 120 20.83 -2.34 1.74
CA TYR A 120 19.74 -3.04 1.04
C TYR A 120 19.65 -2.69 -0.45
N ARG A 121 20.65 -1.99 -1.00
CA ARG A 121 20.71 -1.58 -2.41
C ARG A 121 20.53 -2.77 -3.37
N VAL A 122 21.22 -3.88 -3.10
CA VAL A 122 21.16 -5.09 -3.95
C VAL A 122 19.76 -5.73 -3.92
N ASP A 123 19.13 -5.78 -2.74
CA ASP A 123 17.79 -6.34 -2.60
C ASP A 123 16.70 -5.42 -3.16
N ARG A 124 16.88 -4.10 -3.09
CA ARG A 124 16.05 -3.13 -3.81
C ARG A 124 16.11 -3.36 -5.32
N ASP A 125 17.32 -3.41 -5.88
CA ASP A 125 17.50 -3.54 -7.32
C ASP A 125 16.96 -4.92 -7.79
N ARG A 126 17.15 -5.98 -7.00
CA ARG A 126 16.55 -7.31 -7.18
C ARG A 126 15.01 -7.28 -7.11
N TYR A 127 14.42 -6.57 -6.14
CA TYR A 127 12.98 -6.42 -6.00
C TYR A 127 12.39 -5.72 -7.22
N CYS A 128 12.98 -4.60 -7.64
CA CYS A 128 12.52 -3.84 -8.80
C CYS A 128 12.60 -4.68 -10.08
N LEU A 129 13.71 -5.41 -10.29
CA LEU A 129 13.86 -6.32 -11.43
C LEU A 129 12.82 -7.44 -11.42
N LYS A 130 12.54 -8.03 -10.25
CA LYS A 130 11.57 -9.14 -10.10
C LYS A 130 10.12 -8.70 -10.30
N HIS A 131 9.76 -7.48 -9.88
CA HIS A 131 8.37 -7.01 -9.88
C HIS A 131 8.02 -6.11 -11.08
N PHE A 132 9.00 -5.41 -11.67
CA PHE A 132 8.77 -4.40 -12.72
C PHE A 132 9.72 -4.54 -13.93
N GLY A 133 10.58 -5.57 -13.95
CA GLY A 133 11.48 -5.84 -15.08
C GLY A 133 12.68 -4.89 -15.23
N THR A 134 12.89 -3.97 -14.29
CA THR A 134 14.00 -3.00 -14.32
C THR A 134 14.60 -2.76 -12.94
N THR A 135 15.91 -2.53 -12.87
CA THR A 135 16.60 -2.08 -11.65
C THR A 135 16.54 -0.55 -11.46
N LEU A 136 16.14 0.20 -12.50
CA LEU A 136 16.22 1.66 -12.52
C LEU A 136 14.95 2.29 -11.92
N LEU A 137 15.04 2.81 -10.69
CA LEU A 137 13.95 3.54 -10.03
C LEU A 137 13.36 4.68 -10.89
N LYS A 138 14.19 5.34 -11.72
CA LYS A 138 13.74 6.41 -12.64
C LYS A 138 12.87 5.91 -13.81
N GLY A 139 12.80 4.60 -14.04
CA GLY A 139 11.93 3.98 -15.05
C GLY A 139 10.61 3.44 -14.48
N LEU A 140 10.37 3.58 -13.17
CA LEU A 140 9.17 3.11 -12.50
C LEU A 140 8.10 4.22 -12.48
N ASP A 141 6.82 3.83 -12.56
CA ASP A 141 5.69 4.75 -12.33
C ASP A 141 5.46 5.03 -10.83
N LYS A 142 4.54 5.94 -10.51
CA LYS A 142 4.27 6.39 -9.14
C LYS A 142 3.76 5.26 -8.24
N GLU A 143 2.88 4.41 -8.76
CA GLU A 143 2.29 3.28 -8.07
C GLU A 143 3.34 2.18 -7.82
N GLN A 144 4.22 1.91 -8.79
CA GLN A 144 5.38 1.02 -8.65
C GLN A 144 6.36 1.55 -7.59
N LEU A 145 6.69 2.84 -7.63
CA LEU A 145 7.54 3.51 -6.63
C LEU A 145 6.94 3.46 -5.22
N GLN A 146 5.62 3.62 -5.09
CA GLN A 146 4.92 3.42 -3.82
C GLN A 146 5.02 1.97 -3.34
N GLY A 147 4.93 0.98 -4.25
CA GLY A 147 5.14 -0.43 -3.94
C GLY A 147 6.56 -0.74 -3.43
N VAL A 148 7.60 -0.20 -4.10
CA VAL A 148 8.99 -0.32 -3.62
C VAL A 148 9.15 0.34 -2.25
N PHE A 149 8.69 1.58 -2.09
CA PHE A 149 8.82 2.32 -0.83
C PHE A 149 8.14 1.58 0.33
N GLY A 150 6.89 1.15 0.15
CA GLY A 150 6.14 0.41 1.18
C GLY A 150 6.80 -0.91 1.57
N HIS A 151 7.32 -1.67 0.60
CA HIS A 151 8.01 -2.93 0.89
C HIS A 151 9.23 -2.74 1.79
N PHE A 152 10.07 -1.73 1.51
CA PHE A 152 11.26 -1.46 2.32
C PHE A 152 10.95 -0.74 3.63
N ASP A 153 9.97 0.17 3.69
CA ASP A 153 9.53 0.82 4.94
C ASP A 153 8.97 -0.23 5.94
N GLU A 154 8.20 -1.22 5.45
CA GLU A 154 7.73 -2.36 6.26
C GLU A 154 8.88 -3.29 6.68
N LEU A 155 9.74 -3.71 5.74
CA LEU A 155 10.86 -4.62 6.01
C LEU A 155 11.81 -4.07 7.08
N LEU A 156 12.14 -2.78 6.99
CA LEU A 156 13.09 -2.12 7.87
C LEU A 156 12.49 -1.83 9.24
N SER A 157 11.22 -1.39 9.30
CA SER A 157 10.49 -1.23 10.57
C SER A 157 10.48 -2.53 11.38
N ILE A 158 10.22 -3.67 10.73
CA ILE A 158 10.26 -4.99 11.37
C ILE A 158 11.68 -5.34 11.85
N SER A 159 12.73 -4.89 11.16
CA SER A 159 14.11 -5.15 11.57
C SER A 159 14.53 -4.36 12.83
N ASP A 160 14.07 -3.11 12.97
CA ASP A 160 14.35 -2.28 14.14
C ASP A 160 13.53 -2.72 15.37
N ASP A 161 12.27 -3.14 15.21
CA ASP A 161 11.45 -3.69 16.31
C ASP A 161 12.11 -4.94 16.93
N ASN A 162 12.62 -5.87 16.11
CA ASN A 162 13.33 -7.05 16.58
C ASN A 162 14.66 -6.68 17.27
N LYS A 163 15.36 -5.65 16.77
CA LYS A 163 16.60 -5.15 17.36
C LYS A 163 16.37 -4.47 18.73
N ALA A 164 15.27 -3.73 18.88
CA ALA A 164 14.85 -3.16 20.16
C ALA A 164 14.50 -4.25 21.19
N LEU A 165 13.88 -5.35 20.77
CA LEU A 165 13.60 -6.50 21.63
C LEU A 165 14.86 -7.32 22.01
N SER A 166 16.00 -7.06 21.37
CA SER A 166 17.25 -7.83 21.53
C SER A 166 18.27 -7.20 22.49
N GLN A 167 17.90 -6.17 23.26
CA GLN A 167 18.75 -5.57 24.29
C GLN A 167 18.35 -6.03 25.70
N PRO A 168 19.13 -6.91 26.39
CA PRO A 168 18.99 -7.10 27.82
C PRO A 168 19.39 -5.82 28.56
N ARG A 169 18.68 -5.50 29.65
CA ARG A 169 19.12 -4.49 30.61
C ARG A 169 19.83 -5.14 31.80
N ASP A 170 20.82 -4.41 32.30
CA ASP A 170 21.38 -4.44 33.65
C ASP A 170 21.99 -5.76 34.14
N ALA A 171 23.31 -5.86 33.95
CA ALA A 171 24.21 -6.59 34.84
C ALA A 171 25.37 -5.66 35.22
N VAL A 172 25.36 -5.14 36.45
CA VAL A 172 26.41 -4.23 36.97
C VAL A 172 27.50 -5.04 37.68
N ALA A 173 28.71 -4.96 37.15
CA ALA A 173 29.96 -5.25 37.87
C ALA A 173 31.12 -4.49 37.20
N GLU A 174 31.98 -3.86 38.00
CA GLU A 174 33.18 -3.15 37.50
C GLU A 174 34.43 -4.09 37.48
N PRO A 175 35.70 -3.63 37.43
CA PRO A 175 36.46 -3.79 36.19
C PRO A 175 37.79 -4.56 36.35
N VAL A 176 38.17 -5.37 35.37
CA VAL A 176 39.50 -6.04 35.32
C VAL A 176 40.11 -5.96 33.92
N GLU A 177 41.44 -6.07 33.88
CA GLU A 177 42.38 -5.56 32.87
C GLU A 177 42.39 -6.23 31.47
N SER A 178 43.34 -5.76 30.66
CA SER A 178 43.43 -5.79 29.21
C SER A 178 44.18 -6.97 28.58
N VAL A 179 43.68 -7.46 27.41
CA VAL A 179 44.44 -7.73 26.15
C VAL A 179 45.46 -8.91 26.18
N PRO A 180 45.85 -9.61 25.06
CA PRO A 180 45.45 -9.52 23.64
C PRO A 180 44.86 -10.82 23.01
N THR A 181 44.60 -10.72 21.71
CA THR A 181 44.08 -11.68 20.72
C THR A 181 44.84 -13.01 20.50
N ARG A 182 44.13 -14.06 20.04
CA ARG A 182 44.68 -15.07 19.10
C ARG A 182 43.62 -15.82 18.25
N ASN A 183 43.94 -16.07 16.98
CA ASN A 183 43.13 -16.86 16.03
C ASN A 183 43.40 -18.37 16.10
N ARG A 184 42.38 -19.23 15.85
CA ARG A 184 42.33 -20.22 14.70
C ARG A 184 41.20 -21.28 14.78
N LYS A 185 40.44 -21.36 13.67
CA LYS A 185 39.79 -22.52 12.99
C LYS A 185 38.89 -23.53 13.76
N PRO A 186 37.81 -24.06 13.12
CA PRO A 186 37.02 -25.19 13.61
C PRO A 186 37.64 -26.56 13.26
N TYR A 187 37.13 -27.63 13.89
CA TYR A 187 37.45 -29.03 13.58
C TYR A 187 36.20 -29.78 13.09
N VAL A 188 36.38 -30.78 12.20
CA VAL A 188 35.33 -31.65 11.67
C VAL A 188 35.82 -33.10 11.62
N ILE A 189 35.25 -33.96 12.48
CA ILE A 189 35.35 -35.43 12.50
C ILE A 189 34.00 -35.90 13.12
N LEU A 190 33.11 -36.74 12.57
CA LEU A 190 33.12 -37.88 11.62
C LEU A 190 33.14 -39.26 12.33
N GLY A 191 32.09 -40.06 12.09
CA GLY A 191 31.92 -41.42 12.65
C GLY A 191 31.12 -41.45 13.98
N GLY A 192 30.35 -42.50 14.29
CA GLY A 192 30.10 -43.74 13.55
C GLY A 192 28.83 -44.47 14.03
N ALA A 193 28.35 -45.44 13.25
CA ALA A 193 27.03 -46.07 13.37
C ALA A 193 26.99 -47.35 14.24
N LEU A 194 25.80 -47.65 14.81
CA LEU A 194 25.26 -48.94 15.31
C LEU A 194 23.75 -48.67 15.55
N VAL A 195 22.72 -49.22 14.87
CA VAL A 195 22.45 -50.44 14.07
C VAL A 195 22.02 -51.67 14.91
N LEU A 196 20.89 -52.29 14.48
CA LEU A 196 20.14 -53.42 15.09
C LEU A 196 19.29 -53.03 16.34
N VAL A 197 18.14 -53.65 16.64
CA VAL A 197 17.52 -54.93 16.18
C VAL A 197 16.07 -54.71 15.68
N ALA A 198 15.54 -55.63 14.84
CA ALA A 198 14.16 -55.66 14.31
C ALA A 198 13.47 -57.02 14.61
N ILE A 199 12.42 -57.41 13.85
CA ILE A 199 11.72 -58.74 13.85
C ILE A 199 10.69 -58.90 15.00
N VAL A 200 9.45 -59.45 14.87
CA VAL A 200 8.46 -59.77 13.79
C VAL A 200 7.12 -60.17 14.50
N ILE A 201 5.90 -60.39 13.97
CA ILE A 201 5.35 -60.60 12.61
C ILE A 201 3.95 -59.94 12.42
N ALA A 202 2.94 -60.65 11.91
CA ALA A 202 1.65 -60.20 11.40
C ALA A 202 0.45 -60.39 12.36
N GLY A 203 -0.70 -59.81 12.00
CA GLY A 203 -1.98 -59.92 12.72
C GLY A 203 -3.22 -59.51 11.93
N MET A 204 -3.25 -59.68 10.59
CA MET A 204 -4.47 -59.47 9.80
C MET A 204 -5.37 -60.70 9.83
N MET A 205 -6.52 -60.62 10.50
CA MET A 205 -7.73 -61.31 10.04
C MET A 205 -9.01 -60.61 10.53
N VAL A 206 -10.04 -60.70 9.71
CA VAL A 206 -11.35 -60.06 9.90
C VAL A 206 -12.12 -60.71 11.04
N TYR A 207 -12.79 -59.90 11.87
CA TYR A 207 -14.08 -60.29 12.42
C TYR A 207 -15.07 -59.13 12.41
N THR A 208 -16.34 -59.44 12.12
CA THR A 208 -17.39 -58.46 11.83
C THR A 208 -18.31 -58.19 13.02
N GLY A 209 -18.78 -56.95 13.11
CA GLY A 209 -20.13 -56.65 13.59
C GLY A 209 -20.39 -56.68 15.10
N LYS A 210 -20.33 -55.50 15.72
CA LYS A 210 -21.34 -55.07 16.69
C LYS A 210 -21.80 -53.64 16.37
N TRP A 211 -23.06 -53.51 15.95
CA TRP A 211 -23.80 -52.25 16.06
C TRP A 211 -24.11 -51.97 17.54
N GLY A 212 -24.45 -50.72 17.87
CA GLY A 212 -25.12 -50.42 19.14
C GLY A 212 -24.41 -49.47 20.09
N GLU A 213 -23.71 -48.44 19.60
CA GLU A 213 -23.66 -47.19 20.36
C GLU A 213 -23.53 -45.99 19.40
N ALA A 214 -24.60 -45.21 19.29
CA ALA A 214 -24.58 -43.96 18.55
C ALA A 214 -23.85 -42.91 19.38
N LYS A 215 -22.51 -42.86 19.27
CA LYS A 215 -21.77 -41.67 19.68
C LYS A 215 -22.37 -40.49 18.91
N ALA A 216 -23.04 -39.60 19.65
CA ALA A 216 -23.53 -38.36 19.10
C ALA A 216 -22.36 -37.68 18.37
N VAL A 217 -22.56 -37.36 17.09
CA VAL A 217 -21.62 -36.51 16.37
C VAL A 217 -21.74 -35.15 17.04
N SER A 218 -20.86 -34.87 17.98
CA SER A 218 -20.64 -33.54 18.50
C SER A 218 -20.24 -32.69 17.30
N SER A 219 -21.18 -31.92 16.77
CA SER A 219 -20.85 -30.83 15.86
C SER A 219 -19.72 -30.05 16.53
N PRO A 220 -18.56 -29.88 15.88
CA PRO A 220 -17.50 -29.11 16.48
C PRO A 220 -18.07 -27.73 16.79
N GLU A 221 -17.92 -27.27 18.04
CA GLU A 221 -18.24 -25.90 18.38
C GLU A 221 -17.36 -25.02 17.48
N ALA A 222 -17.99 -24.26 16.59
CA ALA A 222 -17.27 -23.56 15.52
C ALA A 222 -16.27 -22.59 16.17
N SER A 223 -14.97 -22.86 15.97
CA SER A 223 -13.88 -22.20 16.71
C SER A 223 -14.00 -20.67 16.59
N VAL A 224 -14.46 -20.03 17.65
CA VAL A 224 -14.85 -18.63 17.61
C VAL A 224 -13.59 -17.78 17.54
N PHE A 225 -13.42 -17.05 16.44
CA PHE A 225 -12.28 -16.14 16.29
C PHE A 225 -12.25 -15.16 17.46
N ASN A 226 -11.08 -15.04 18.08
CA ASN A 226 -10.87 -14.17 19.22
C ASN A 226 -9.41 -13.68 19.22
N ILE A 227 -9.18 -12.47 19.72
CA ILE A 227 -7.88 -11.81 19.65
C ILE A 227 -7.65 -10.99 20.92
N LYS A 228 -6.52 -11.22 21.59
CA LYS A 228 -6.10 -10.41 22.73
C LYS A 228 -5.36 -9.18 22.21
N THR A 229 -5.85 -8.00 22.54
CA THR A 229 -5.25 -6.72 22.12
C THR A 229 -5.49 -5.65 23.18
N SER A 230 -4.62 -4.64 23.24
CA SER A 230 -4.83 -3.40 23.98
C SER A 230 -5.49 -2.30 23.14
N ASP A 231 -5.73 -2.58 21.85
CA ASP A 231 -6.34 -1.65 20.92
C ASP A 231 -7.88 -1.68 21.02
N LYS A 232 -8.41 -0.72 21.78
CA LYS A 232 -9.86 -0.58 22.04
C LYS A 232 -10.73 -0.46 20.79
N ILE A 233 -10.20 0.05 19.67
CA ILE A 233 -10.96 0.15 18.42
C ILE A 233 -11.06 -1.24 17.77
N ILE A 234 -10.00 -2.04 17.80
CA ILE A 234 -10.02 -3.41 17.29
C ILE A 234 -10.88 -4.29 18.20
N GLU A 235 -10.69 -4.21 19.52
CA GLU A 235 -11.46 -4.93 20.54
C GLU A 235 -12.98 -4.73 20.36
N ALA A 236 -13.44 -3.48 20.27
CA ALA A 236 -14.84 -3.15 20.02
C ALA A 236 -15.33 -3.57 18.61
N SER A 237 -14.43 -3.77 17.65
CA SER A 237 -14.78 -4.17 16.27
C SER A 237 -14.88 -5.69 16.08
N VAL A 238 -14.27 -6.52 16.95
CA VAL A 238 -14.25 -8.00 16.78
C VAL A 238 -15.65 -8.60 16.61
N PRO A 239 -16.73 -8.18 17.32
CA PRO A 239 -18.07 -8.72 17.10
C PRO A 239 -18.60 -8.46 15.68
N ALA A 240 -18.52 -7.21 15.21
CA ALA A 240 -18.98 -6.83 13.87
C ALA A 240 -18.16 -7.49 12.76
N LEU A 241 -16.83 -7.58 12.94
CA LEU A 241 -15.93 -8.28 12.01
C LEU A 241 -16.32 -9.75 11.84
N ARG A 242 -16.63 -10.48 12.91
CA ARG A 242 -17.02 -11.90 12.82
C ARG A 242 -18.39 -12.11 12.18
N GLY A 243 -19.31 -11.15 12.34
CA GLY A 243 -20.60 -11.16 11.64
C GLY A 243 -20.48 -10.87 10.14
N MET A 244 -19.54 -10.01 9.74
CA MET A 244 -19.34 -9.63 8.33
C MET A 244 -18.34 -10.52 7.57
N PHE A 245 -17.43 -11.19 8.28
CA PHE A 245 -16.42 -12.09 7.72
C PHE A 245 -16.59 -13.51 8.29
N PRO A 246 -17.49 -14.34 7.74
CA PRO A 246 -17.72 -15.70 8.22
C PRO A 246 -16.45 -16.57 8.19
N GLY A 247 -15.53 -16.28 7.25
CA GLY A 247 -14.22 -16.91 7.16
C GLY A 247 -13.34 -16.73 8.40
N LEU A 248 -13.59 -15.73 9.26
CA LEU A 248 -12.86 -15.58 10.53
C LEU A 248 -13.12 -16.76 11.48
N ASN A 249 -14.39 -17.14 11.67
CA ASN A 249 -14.76 -18.25 12.55
C ASN A 249 -14.63 -19.61 11.86
N LYS A 250 -14.75 -19.66 10.52
CA LYS A 250 -14.65 -20.91 9.76
C LYS A 250 -13.20 -21.42 9.65
N TYR A 251 -12.23 -20.50 9.64
CA TYR A 251 -10.81 -20.79 9.43
C TYR A 251 -9.91 -20.27 10.57
N SER A 252 -10.48 -20.00 11.74
CA SER A 252 -9.80 -19.51 12.94
C SER A 252 -8.60 -20.36 13.34
N ASP A 253 -8.76 -21.69 13.35
CA ASP A 253 -7.70 -22.64 13.72
C ASP A 253 -6.59 -22.75 12.64
N ASP A 254 -6.85 -22.29 11.42
CA ASP A 254 -5.87 -22.19 10.33
C ASP A 254 -5.00 -20.92 10.41
N PHE A 255 -5.27 -20.01 11.37
CA PHE A 255 -4.58 -18.73 11.51
C PHE A 255 -3.48 -18.77 12.58
N TYR A 256 -2.30 -18.28 12.22
CA TYR A 256 -1.16 -18.12 13.12
C TYR A 256 -0.56 -16.71 13.03
N SER A 257 0.32 -16.36 13.98
CA SER A 257 0.91 -15.02 14.10
C SER A 257 -0.14 -13.88 14.13
N VAL A 258 -1.31 -14.16 14.73
CA VAL A 258 -2.41 -13.20 14.88
C VAL A 258 -1.96 -12.05 15.80
N SER A 259 -2.03 -10.82 15.30
CA SER A 259 -1.58 -9.63 16.03
C SER A 259 -2.31 -8.35 15.62
N THR A 260 -2.08 -7.28 16.39
CA THR A 260 -2.71 -5.96 16.19
C THR A 260 -1.68 -4.84 16.28
N TYR A 261 -1.81 -3.82 15.43
CA TYR A 261 -1.01 -2.60 15.53
C TYR A 261 -1.75 -1.37 14.99
N LYS A 262 -1.43 -0.19 15.55
CA LYS A 262 -1.91 1.10 15.05
C LYS A 262 -0.87 1.70 14.09
N GLN A 263 -1.32 2.12 12.92
CA GLN A 263 -0.49 2.77 11.91
C GLN A 263 -0.25 4.25 12.25
N LYS A 264 0.85 4.82 11.72
CA LYS A 264 1.13 6.27 11.74
C LYS A 264 0.01 7.11 11.08
N SER A 265 -0.77 6.51 10.18
CA SER A 265 -1.96 7.05 9.52
C SER A 265 -3.21 7.12 10.43
N GLY A 266 -3.12 6.64 11.67
CA GLY A 266 -4.24 6.48 12.59
C GLY A 266 -5.08 5.22 12.39
N TRP A 267 -4.87 4.44 11.32
CA TRP A 267 -5.61 3.21 11.05
C TRP A 267 -5.21 2.08 12.01
N HIS A 268 -6.19 1.24 12.35
CA HIS A 268 -6.06 0.14 13.29
C HIS A 268 -6.03 -1.18 12.52
N THR A 269 -4.93 -1.94 12.62
CA THR A 269 -4.68 -3.10 11.74
C THR A 269 -4.69 -4.39 12.54
N LEU A 270 -5.55 -5.33 12.14
CA LEU A 270 -5.50 -6.73 12.56
C LEU A 270 -4.77 -7.53 11.47
N LYS A 271 -3.72 -8.25 11.86
CA LYS A 271 -2.83 -9.05 11.00
C LYS A 271 -2.89 -10.51 11.43
N PHE A 272 -2.86 -11.43 10.46
CA PHE A 272 -2.72 -12.87 10.70
C PHE A 272 -2.13 -13.56 9.47
N THR A 273 -1.56 -14.75 9.64
CA THR A 273 -1.01 -15.56 8.55
C THR A 273 -1.79 -16.86 8.46
N VAL A 274 -2.13 -17.29 7.24
CA VAL A 274 -2.88 -18.54 7.01
C VAL A 274 -1.92 -19.70 6.85
N SER A 275 -2.15 -20.81 7.55
CA SER A 275 -1.33 -22.03 7.47
C SER A 275 -1.11 -22.48 6.01
N PRO A 276 0.13 -22.88 5.62
CA PRO A 276 0.36 -23.52 4.33
C PRO A 276 -0.44 -24.82 4.13
N GLN A 277 -0.77 -25.51 5.23
CA GLN A 277 -1.54 -26.77 5.25
C GLN A 277 -3.02 -26.56 5.63
N SER A 278 -3.54 -25.34 5.40
CA SER A 278 -4.87 -24.97 5.86
C SER A 278 -6.02 -25.66 5.12
N SER A 279 -7.14 -25.81 5.83
CA SER A 279 -8.42 -26.30 5.25
C SER A 279 -9.01 -25.34 4.21
N VAL A 280 -8.60 -24.07 4.24
CA VAL A 280 -8.99 -23.01 3.31
C VAL A 280 -8.88 -23.47 1.84
N PRO A 281 -9.90 -23.23 0.99
CA PRO A 281 -9.86 -23.53 -0.44
C PRO A 281 -8.65 -22.94 -1.17
N GLU A 282 -7.96 -23.79 -1.94
CA GLU A 282 -6.82 -23.38 -2.77
C GLU A 282 -7.21 -22.33 -3.82
N SER A 283 -8.47 -22.34 -4.27
CA SER A 283 -9.07 -21.36 -5.18
C SER A 283 -9.14 -19.93 -4.63
N TYR A 284 -8.96 -19.73 -3.32
CA TYR A 284 -8.78 -18.40 -2.72
C TYR A 284 -7.30 -17.94 -2.77
N GLY A 285 -6.35 -18.84 -3.04
CA GLY A 285 -4.94 -18.50 -3.26
C GLY A 285 -4.23 -17.87 -2.07
N VAL A 286 -4.63 -18.20 -0.83
CA VAL A 286 -4.21 -17.51 0.40
C VAL A 286 -3.33 -18.35 1.35
N ARG A 287 -3.17 -19.66 1.11
CA ARG A 287 -2.35 -20.55 1.96
C ARG A 287 -0.91 -20.03 2.06
N GLY A 288 -0.36 -19.98 3.27
CA GLY A 288 0.98 -19.45 3.54
C GLY A 288 1.13 -17.93 3.38
N LYS A 289 0.04 -17.17 3.24
CA LYS A 289 0.06 -15.70 3.07
C LYS A 289 -0.47 -14.96 4.28
N THR A 290 0.04 -13.75 4.46
CA THR A 290 -0.42 -12.79 5.48
C THR A 290 -1.65 -12.04 4.99
N CYS A 291 -2.65 -11.91 5.86
CA CYS A 291 -3.85 -11.11 5.67
C CYS A 291 -3.95 -9.98 6.67
N TYR A 292 -4.59 -8.89 6.23
CA TYR A 292 -4.67 -7.61 6.93
C TYR A 292 -6.09 -7.06 6.85
N ILE A 293 -6.73 -6.85 7.99
CA ILE A 293 -7.98 -6.11 8.14
C ILE A 293 -7.63 -4.73 8.68
N ASN A 294 -7.85 -3.71 7.87
CA ASN A 294 -7.53 -2.31 8.19
C ASN A 294 -8.83 -1.62 8.61
N ILE A 295 -9.01 -1.38 9.90
CA ILE A 295 -10.11 -0.61 10.48
C ILE A 295 -9.72 0.87 10.48
N ASN A 296 -10.66 1.76 10.14
CA ASN A 296 -10.41 3.20 10.12
C ASN A 296 -10.31 3.81 11.55
N PRO A 297 -9.79 5.05 11.71
CA PRO A 297 -9.42 5.61 13.02
C PRO A 297 -10.54 5.72 14.09
N ASP A 298 -11.80 5.74 13.67
CA ASP A 298 -13.03 5.80 14.50
C ASP A 298 -13.76 4.44 14.60
N GLY A 299 -13.30 3.43 13.87
CA GLY A 299 -13.90 2.10 13.84
C GLY A 299 -15.29 2.02 13.20
N SER A 300 -15.61 2.90 12.25
CA SER A 300 -16.88 2.84 11.51
C SER A 300 -16.85 1.90 10.29
N TYR A 301 -15.68 1.60 9.72
CA TYR A 301 -15.55 0.60 8.64
C TYR A 301 -14.16 -0.05 8.54
N ALA A 302 -14.13 -1.28 8.00
CA ALA A 302 -12.92 -2.02 7.67
C ALA A 302 -12.63 -2.06 6.15
N ARG A 303 -11.37 -2.36 5.81
CA ARG A 303 -10.84 -2.59 4.47
C ARG A 303 -9.88 -3.77 4.43
N VAL A 304 -10.01 -4.58 3.37
CA VAL A 304 -9.15 -5.73 3.09
C VAL A 304 -8.63 -5.58 1.66
N LEU A 305 -7.33 -5.28 1.51
CA LEU A 305 -6.78 -4.74 0.27
C LEU A 305 -6.57 -5.80 -0.82
N THR A 306 -6.14 -7.01 -0.45
CA THR A 306 -5.83 -8.09 -1.40
C THR A 306 -7.05 -8.99 -1.67
N ALA A 307 -7.21 -9.46 -2.90
CA ALA A 307 -8.34 -10.35 -3.27
C ALA A 307 -8.31 -11.70 -2.52
N PRO A 308 -7.18 -12.42 -2.39
CA PRO A 308 -7.10 -13.66 -1.62
C PRO A 308 -7.64 -13.55 -0.19
N CYS A 309 -7.29 -12.46 0.51
CA CYS A 309 -7.74 -12.23 1.88
C CYS A 309 -9.23 -11.85 1.97
N ARG A 310 -9.78 -11.18 0.95
CA ARG A 310 -11.24 -11.00 0.87
C ARG A 310 -11.95 -12.32 0.60
N SER A 311 -11.41 -13.17 -0.26
CA SER A 311 -12.04 -14.45 -0.60
C SER A 311 -12.07 -15.41 0.59
N LEU A 312 -10.98 -15.43 1.36
CA LEU A 312 -10.92 -16.06 2.68
C LEU A 312 -11.98 -15.51 3.63
N LEU A 313 -11.95 -14.21 3.89
CA LEU A 313 -12.76 -13.60 4.97
C LEU A 313 -14.26 -13.65 4.67
N LEU A 314 -14.66 -13.50 3.41
CA LEU A 314 -16.05 -13.60 2.96
C LEU A 314 -16.48 -15.04 2.65
N ASP A 315 -15.57 -16.01 2.68
CA ASP A 315 -15.81 -17.42 2.31
C ASP A 315 -16.38 -17.61 0.88
N GLN A 316 -15.94 -16.77 -0.07
CA GLN A 316 -16.42 -16.79 -1.46
C GLN A 316 -15.37 -16.28 -2.45
N GLN A 317 -15.32 -16.87 -3.65
CA GLN A 317 -14.28 -16.52 -4.63
C GLN A 317 -14.53 -15.15 -5.29
N SER A 318 -15.79 -14.82 -5.62
CA SER A 318 -16.16 -13.48 -6.10
C SER A 318 -16.19 -12.49 -4.94
N THR A 319 -15.45 -11.39 -5.02
CA THR A 319 -15.35 -10.40 -3.93
C THR A 319 -15.39 -8.96 -4.45
N PRO A 320 -15.88 -7.99 -3.67
CA PRO A 320 -15.83 -6.58 -4.05
C PRO A 320 -14.38 -6.08 -4.18
N GLY A 321 -14.17 -4.99 -4.91
CA GLY A 321 -12.82 -4.43 -5.12
C GLY A 321 -12.18 -3.87 -3.83
N GLY A 322 -10.85 -3.82 -3.76
CA GLY A 322 -10.09 -3.46 -2.55
C GLY A 322 -10.30 -2.04 -1.98
N LYS A 323 -11.07 -1.18 -2.67
CA LYS A 323 -11.51 0.14 -2.15
C LYS A 323 -12.81 0.08 -1.33
N TYR A 324 -13.56 -1.03 -1.42
CA TYR A 324 -14.84 -1.26 -0.74
C TYR A 324 -14.72 -1.08 0.77
N ARG A 325 -15.80 -0.63 1.41
CA ARG A 325 -15.87 -0.36 2.85
C ARG A 325 -16.81 -1.35 3.51
N PHE A 326 -16.28 -2.17 4.41
CA PHE A 326 -17.04 -3.10 5.23
C PHE A 326 -17.52 -2.35 6.47
N ILE A 327 -18.78 -1.89 6.46
CA ILE A 327 -19.33 -1.01 7.50
C ILE A 327 -19.50 -1.77 8.81
N LEU A 328 -18.99 -1.22 9.92
CA LEU A 328 -19.00 -1.85 11.25
C LEU A 328 -19.95 -1.18 12.25
N LYS A 329 -20.45 0.02 11.91
CA LYS A 329 -21.35 0.87 12.70
C LYS A 329 -22.27 1.63 11.75
#